data_AF-A0A1L8QXD6-F1
#
_entry.id   AF-A0A1L8QXD6-F1
#
_cell.length_a   1.000
_cell.length_b   1.000
_cell.length_c   1.000
_cell.angle_alpha   90.00
_cell.angle_beta   90.00
_cell.angle_gamma   90.00
#
_symmetry.space_group_name_H-M   'P 1'
#
loop_
_entity.id
_entity.type
_entity.pdbx_description
1 polymer ?
#
loop_
_entity_poly.entity_id
_entity_poly.type
_entity_poly.pdbx_seq_one_letter_code
_entity_poly.pdbx_strand_id
1 'polypeptide(L)'
;MKKMIEEEFENYRWYLNSYFPYTKISKNIDTVEFKEIFNNTLSLSKACQCLSSSDELNKYTSIIEYNLNNLLYFIPLNEMVSINVSIRNCVEYILKLIYFLENPSEDTITKGYRTMKDNKDKLKIFEENKNKVENTFRIYSERSNKVHLKSIPEGTLRSLLEKKLTKEYEKSDMNEIKHDIKHCFDFMLEIICFYEISLSTQQKLVMSKIVSNKWKTRIFNLK
;
A
#
# COMPACT_ATOMS: atom_id res chain seq x y z
N MET A 1 13.68 -14.94 1.56
CA MET A 1 13.10 -13.65 1.98
C MET A 1 14.09 -13.06 3.00
N LYS A 2 13.89 -11.88 3.61
CA LYS A 2 14.86 -11.37 4.59
C LYS A 2 14.46 -11.86 5.98
N LYS A 3 15.41 -12.29 6.83
CA LYS A 3 15.14 -12.98 8.11
C LYS A 3 14.02 -12.36 8.97
N MET A 4 14.02 -11.04 9.12
CA MET A 4 12.98 -10.31 9.87
C MET A 4 11.57 -10.46 9.26
N ILE A 5 11.47 -10.42 7.93
CA ILE A 5 10.20 -10.59 7.21
C ILE A 5 9.75 -12.05 7.26
N GLU A 6 10.69 -12.99 7.27
CA GLU A 6 10.39 -14.43 7.41
C GLU A 6 9.78 -14.75 8.78
N GLU A 7 10.34 -14.20 9.86
CA GLU A 7 9.78 -14.36 11.22
C GLU A 7 8.35 -13.81 11.32
N GLU A 8 8.11 -12.60 10.78
CA GLU A 8 6.76 -12.01 10.73
C GLU A 8 5.79 -12.82 9.85
N PHE A 9 6.29 -13.39 8.75
CA PHE A 9 5.47 -14.23 7.88
C PHE A 9 5.02 -15.52 8.57
N GLU A 10 5.89 -16.18 9.34
CA GLU A 10 5.51 -17.38 10.09
C GLU A 10 4.48 -17.06 11.19
N ASN A 11 4.61 -15.92 11.87
CA ASN A 11 3.60 -15.44 12.83
C ASN A 11 2.25 -15.21 12.15
N TYR A 12 2.26 -14.55 10.99
CA TYR A 12 1.05 -14.30 10.22
C TYR A 12 0.44 -15.60 9.68
N ARG A 13 1.27 -16.57 9.29
CA ARG A 13 0.84 -17.91 8.87
C ARG A 13 0.16 -18.66 9.99
N TRP A 14 0.74 -18.64 11.19
CA TRP A 14 0.10 -19.22 12.37
C TRP A 14 -1.26 -18.56 12.64
N TYR A 15 -1.34 -17.23 12.55
CA TYR A 15 -2.59 -16.49 12.69
C TYR A 15 -3.63 -16.95 11.66
N LEU A 16 -3.29 -17.01 10.37
CA LEU A 16 -4.22 -17.44 9.33
C LEU A 16 -4.71 -18.87 9.53
N ASN A 17 -3.82 -19.78 9.92
CA ASN A 17 -4.20 -21.17 10.18
C ASN A 17 -5.04 -21.32 11.45
N SER A 18 -4.90 -20.42 12.42
CA SER A 18 -5.66 -20.46 13.68
C SER A 18 -7.06 -19.86 13.53
N TYR A 19 -7.18 -18.73 12.82
CA TYR A 19 -8.43 -17.97 12.74
C TYR A 19 -9.19 -18.15 11.42
N PHE A 20 -8.51 -18.58 10.35
CA PHE A 20 -9.07 -18.78 9.02
C PHE A 20 -8.73 -20.15 8.38
N PRO A 21 -8.76 -21.27 9.14
CA PRO A 21 -8.22 -22.59 8.71
C PRO A 21 -8.87 -23.16 7.44
N TYR A 22 -10.11 -22.80 7.15
CA TYR A 22 -10.88 -23.37 6.04
C TYR A 22 -10.91 -22.47 4.80
N THR A 23 -10.27 -21.30 4.85
CA THR A 23 -10.23 -20.38 3.71
C THR A 23 -9.30 -20.90 2.62
N LYS A 24 -9.62 -20.59 1.35
CA LYS A 24 -8.70 -20.86 0.22
C LYS A 24 -7.36 -20.14 0.41
N ILE A 25 -7.33 -19.04 1.18
CA ILE A 25 -6.09 -18.34 1.51
C ILE A 25 -5.21 -19.09 2.50
N SER A 26 -5.74 -19.70 3.56
CA SER A 26 -4.91 -20.55 4.43
C SER A 26 -4.26 -21.69 3.63
N LYS A 27 -4.98 -22.27 2.65
CA LYS A 27 -4.44 -23.28 1.73
C LYS A 27 -3.39 -22.72 0.76
N ASN A 28 -3.53 -21.46 0.36
CA ASN A 28 -2.68 -20.79 -0.62
C ASN A 28 -1.63 -19.87 0.01
N ILE A 29 -1.48 -19.87 1.34
CA ILE A 29 -0.60 -18.91 2.02
C ILE A 29 0.86 -19.06 1.58
N ASP A 30 1.24 -20.29 1.20
CA ASP A 30 2.57 -20.62 0.75
C ASP A 30 2.84 -20.28 -0.73
N THR A 31 1.84 -19.81 -1.46
CA THR A 31 1.98 -19.37 -2.86
C THR A 31 2.93 -18.18 -2.97
N VAL A 32 3.59 -18.07 -4.13
CA VAL A 32 4.52 -16.97 -4.42
C VAL A 32 3.79 -15.64 -4.37
N GLU A 33 2.60 -15.56 -4.95
CA GLU A 33 1.80 -14.34 -5.02
C GLU A 33 1.43 -13.83 -3.63
N PHE A 34 1.01 -14.71 -2.73
CA PHE A 34 0.65 -14.34 -1.36
C PHE A 34 1.87 -13.87 -0.56
N LYS A 35 2.98 -14.60 -0.64
CA LYS A 35 4.26 -14.22 -0.01
C LYS A 35 4.76 -12.86 -0.48
N GLU A 36 4.62 -12.57 -1.78
CA GLU A 36 4.99 -11.27 -2.35
C GLU A 36 4.09 -10.15 -1.85
N ILE A 37 2.77 -10.37 -1.77
CA ILE A 37 1.84 -9.39 -1.18
C ILE A 37 2.23 -9.09 0.27
N PHE A 38 2.42 -10.12 1.10
CA PHE A 38 2.82 -9.94 2.50
C PHE A 38 4.13 -9.17 2.62
N ASN A 39 5.14 -9.58 1.86
CA ASN A 39 6.46 -8.94 1.86
C ASN A 39 6.37 -7.46 1.45
N ASN A 40 5.60 -7.13 0.40
CA ASN A 40 5.43 -5.76 -0.06
C ASN A 40 4.66 -4.92 0.97
N THR A 41 3.61 -5.47 1.57
CA THR A 41 2.82 -4.81 2.63
C THR A 41 3.69 -4.48 3.83
N LEU A 42 4.44 -5.46 4.34
CA LEU A 42 5.32 -5.27 5.48
C LEU A 42 6.46 -4.29 5.15
N SER A 43 7.05 -4.39 3.96
CA SER A 43 8.13 -3.50 3.55
C SER A 43 7.66 -2.05 3.44
N LEU A 44 6.48 -1.80 2.86
CA LEU A 44 5.90 -0.46 2.81
C LEU A 44 5.55 0.06 4.20
N SER A 45 4.97 -0.76 5.08
CA SER A 45 4.70 -0.37 6.47
C SER A 45 5.99 0.03 7.19
N LYS A 46 7.07 -0.75 7.05
CA LYS A 46 8.37 -0.39 7.64
C LYS A 46 8.98 0.89 7.05
N ALA A 47 8.76 1.15 5.76
CA ALA A 47 9.16 2.42 5.16
C ALA A 47 8.37 3.60 5.75
N CYS A 48 7.05 3.46 5.93
CA CYS A 48 6.21 4.45 6.61
C CYS A 48 6.68 4.72 8.05
N GLN A 49 6.96 3.67 8.82
CA GLN A 49 7.48 3.80 10.20
C GLN A 49 8.81 4.57 10.25
N CYS A 50 9.65 4.41 9.23
CA CYS A 50 10.91 5.15 9.15
C CYS A 50 10.70 6.65 8.85
N LEU A 51 9.54 7.05 8.34
CA LEU A 51 9.21 8.45 8.05
C LEU A 51 8.38 9.11 9.15
N SER A 52 7.74 8.32 10.03
CA SER A 52 6.86 8.80 11.10
C SER A 52 7.58 9.53 12.27
N SER A 53 8.87 9.88 12.13
CA SER A 53 9.62 10.58 13.19
C SER A 53 9.30 12.07 13.33
N SER A 54 8.66 12.69 12.33
CA SER A 54 8.09 14.04 12.47
C SER A 54 6.57 13.98 12.56
N ASP A 55 5.99 14.82 13.41
CA ASP A 55 4.52 14.87 13.61
C ASP A 55 3.76 15.19 12.31
N GLU A 56 4.39 15.93 11.39
CA GLU A 56 3.81 16.32 10.12
C GLU A 56 3.72 15.15 9.14
N LEU A 57 4.80 14.38 8.99
CA LEU A 57 4.83 13.20 8.12
C LEU A 57 3.99 12.05 8.70
N ASN A 58 3.97 11.93 10.03
CA ASN A 58 3.20 10.92 10.75
C ASN A 58 1.70 10.94 10.39
N LYS A 59 1.13 12.12 10.12
CA LYS A 59 -0.29 12.25 9.70
C LYS A 59 -0.60 11.53 8.38
N TYR A 60 0.39 11.38 7.50
CA TYR A 60 0.22 10.65 6.24
C TYR A 60 0.60 9.19 6.37
N THR A 61 1.75 8.91 6.99
CA THR A 61 2.31 7.56 7.10
C THR A 61 1.46 6.66 7.99
N SER A 62 0.89 7.17 9.08
CA SER A 62 -0.02 6.41 9.95
C SER A 62 -1.28 5.94 9.21
N ILE A 63 -1.82 6.74 8.30
CA ILE A 63 -3.01 6.38 7.54
C ILE A 63 -2.67 5.35 6.45
N ILE A 64 -1.48 5.44 5.84
CA ILE A 64 -0.98 4.39 4.96
C ILE A 64 -0.84 3.08 5.75
N GLU A 65 -0.16 3.09 6.89
CA GLU A 65 0.03 1.91 7.74
C GLU A 65 -1.29 1.29 8.20
N TYR A 66 -2.25 2.11 8.63
CA TYR A 66 -3.59 1.65 9.00
C TYR A 66 -4.25 0.86 7.86
N ASN A 67 -4.18 1.36 6.63
CA ASN A 67 -4.76 0.68 5.48
C ASN A 67 -3.96 -0.56 5.05
N LEU A 68 -2.64 -0.60 5.26
CA LEU A 68 -1.84 -1.81 5.05
C LEU A 68 -2.18 -2.92 6.05
N ASN A 69 -2.37 -2.56 7.32
CA ASN A 69 -2.80 -3.51 8.35
C ASN A 69 -4.19 -4.08 8.03
N ASN A 70 -5.10 -3.23 7.56
CA ASN A 70 -6.40 -3.66 7.08
C ASN A 70 -6.32 -4.66 5.92
N LEU A 71 -5.35 -4.53 5.01
CA LEU A 71 -5.15 -5.52 3.94
C LEU A 71 -4.79 -6.91 4.49
N LEU A 72 -4.00 -7.00 5.56
CA LEU A 72 -3.65 -8.27 6.19
C LEU A 72 -4.87 -9.00 6.79
N TYR A 73 -5.97 -8.29 7.02
CA TYR A 73 -7.24 -8.88 7.48
C TYR A 73 -8.28 -9.04 6.36
N PHE A 74 -8.39 -8.09 5.43
CA PHE A 74 -9.39 -8.16 4.36
C PHE A 74 -9.02 -9.13 3.25
N ILE A 75 -7.72 -9.30 2.99
CA ILE A 75 -7.23 -10.31 2.04
C ILE A 75 -7.72 -11.70 2.45
N PRO A 76 -7.44 -12.26 3.64
CA PRO A 76 -7.94 -13.59 4.05
C PRO A 76 -9.47 -13.73 4.10
N LEU A 77 -10.21 -12.62 4.15
CA LEU A 77 -11.68 -12.60 4.11
C LEU A 77 -12.30 -12.49 2.71
N ASN A 78 -11.49 -12.25 1.68
CA ASN A 78 -11.92 -12.00 0.31
C ASN A 78 -12.83 -10.77 0.20
N GLU A 79 -12.66 -9.79 1.10
CA GLU A 79 -13.48 -8.59 1.12
C GLU A 79 -12.91 -7.56 0.12
N MET A 80 -13.15 -7.84 -1.17
CA MET A 80 -12.57 -7.07 -2.27
C MET A 80 -12.93 -5.58 -2.24
N VAL A 81 -14.08 -5.20 -1.69
CA VAL A 81 -14.45 -3.77 -1.58
C VAL A 81 -13.50 -3.08 -0.63
N SER A 82 -13.31 -3.65 0.56
CA SER A 82 -12.41 -3.15 1.60
C SER A 82 -10.96 -3.19 1.16
N ILE A 83 -10.53 -4.25 0.45
CA ILE A 83 -9.19 -4.31 -0.17
C ILE A 83 -8.98 -3.14 -1.13
N ASN A 84 -9.94 -2.89 -2.03
CA ASN A 84 -9.86 -1.78 -2.98
C ASN A 84 -9.86 -0.42 -2.26
N VAL A 85 -10.67 -0.23 -1.22
CA VAL A 85 -10.68 0.98 -0.38
C VAL A 85 -9.31 1.17 0.28
N SER A 86 -8.73 0.12 0.87
CA SER A 86 -7.45 0.21 1.56
C SER A 86 -6.31 0.59 0.60
N ILE A 87 -6.22 -0.04 -0.56
CA ILE A 87 -5.19 0.32 -1.57
C ILE A 87 -5.41 1.75 -2.07
N ARG A 88 -6.67 2.12 -2.39
CA ARG A 88 -7.01 3.48 -2.83
C ARG A 88 -6.56 4.51 -1.80
N ASN A 89 -6.82 4.27 -0.52
CA ASN A 89 -6.46 5.18 0.55
C ASN A 89 -4.93 5.26 0.72
N CYS A 90 -4.20 4.13 0.67
CA CYS A 90 -2.73 4.15 0.67
C CYS A 90 -2.20 5.06 -0.45
N VAL A 91 -2.71 4.88 -1.66
CA VAL A 91 -2.33 5.66 -2.84
C VAL A 91 -2.66 7.14 -2.68
N GLU A 92 -3.85 7.47 -2.17
CA GLU A 92 -4.25 8.86 -1.91
C GLU A 92 -3.29 9.55 -0.95
N TYR A 93 -2.93 8.87 0.14
CA TYR A 93 -2.04 9.44 1.16
C TYR A 93 -0.59 9.52 0.71
N ILE A 94 -0.14 8.64 -0.19
CA ILE A 94 1.14 8.81 -0.89
C ILE A 94 1.11 10.08 -1.76
N LEU A 95 0.03 10.32 -2.50
CA LEU A 95 -0.11 11.55 -3.30
C LEU A 95 -0.14 12.79 -2.39
N LYS A 96 -0.92 12.78 -1.31
CA LYS A 96 -0.97 13.89 -0.35
C LYS A 96 0.39 14.17 0.27
N LEU A 97 1.15 13.13 0.62
CA LEU A 97 2.51 13.26 1.11
C LEU A 97 3.42 13.99 0.10
N ILE A 98 3.34 13.66 -1.19
CA ILE A 98 4.12 14.36 -2.23
C ILE A 98 3.75 15.84 -2.30
N TYR A 99 2.45 16.16 -2.31
CA TYR A 99 1.99 17.54 -2.32
C TYR A 99 2.47 18.31 -1.09
N PHE A 100 2.46 17.67 0.08
CA PHE A 100 2.95 18.25 1.32
C PHE A 100 4.46 18.52 1.26
N LEU A 101 5.25 17.56 0.78
CA LEU A 101 6.70 17.72 0.65
C LEU A 101 7.08 18.85 -0.33
N GLU A 102 6.27 19.06 -1.37
CA GLU A 102 6.48 20.16 -2.32
C GLU A 102 6.02 21.52 -1.76
N ASN A 103 4.93 21.55 -0.98
CA ASN A 103 4.34 22.76 -0.41
C ASN A 103 3.88 22.55 1.05
N PRO A 104 4.80 22.59 2.04
CA PRO A 104 4.47 22.27 3.44
C PRO A 104 3.45 23.22 4.10
N SER A 105 3.29 24.43 3.56
CA SER A 105 2.35 25.44 4.06
C SER A 105 0.90 25.18 3.65
N GLU A 106 0.66 24.25 2.73
CA GLU A 106 -0.66 23.98 2.20
C GLU A 106 -1.33 22.80 2.94
N ASP A 107 -2.61 22.95 3.30
CA ASP A 107 -3.38 21.84 3.87
C ASP A 107 -3.73 20.82 2.79
N THR A 108 -2.86 19.82 2.64
CA THR A 108 -3.04 18.74 1.65
C THR A 108 -3.89 17.59 2.19
N ILE A 109 -4.15 17.53 3.50
CA ILE A 109 -4.96 16.46 4.10
C ILE A 109 -6.42 16.58 3.64
N THR A 110 -6.93 17.80 3.58
CA THR A 110 -8.31 18.08 3.13
C THR A 110 -8.47 18.10 1.62
N LYS A 111 -7.36 18.13 0.85
CA LYS A 111 -7.42 18.09 -0.61
C LYS A 111 -7.93 16.76 -1.14
N GLY A 112 -8.98 16.84 -1.97
CA GLY A 112 -9.50 15.70 -2.70
C GLY A 112 -8.62 15.29 -3.88
N TYR A 113 -8.75 14.02 -4.29
CA TYR A 113 -8.06 13.43 -5.44
C TYR A 113 -8.14 14.27 -6.72
N ARG A 114 -9.31 14.83 -7.04
CA ARG A 114 -9.52 15.60 -8.29
C ARG A 114 -8.59 16.81 -8.35
N THR A 115 -8.51 17.57 -7.26
CA THR A 115 -7.62 18.73 -7.15
C THR A 115 -6.15 18.34 -7.31
N MET A 116 -5.72 17.22 -6.72
CA MET A 116 -4.36 16.71 -6.91
C MET A 116 -4.13 16.28 -8.38
N LYS A 117 -5.09 15.59 -8.99
CA LYS A 117 -4.97 15.14 -10.39
C LYS A 117 -4.81 16.31 -11.36
N ASP A 118 -5.57 17.38 -11.17
CA ASP A 118 -5.56 18.56 -12.04
C ASP A 118 -4.29 19.41 -11.87
N ASN A 119 -3.57 19.25 -10.75
CA ASN A 119 -2.35 19.98 -10.43
C ASN A 119 -1.09 19.11 -10.49
N LYS A 120 -1.16 17.88 -11.02
CA LYS A 120 -0.02 16.92 -10.98
C LYS A 120 1.20 17.44 -11.74
N ASP A 121 0.97 18.18 -12.82
CA ASP A 121 2.03 18.71 -13.70
C ASP A 121 2.83 19.85 -13.04
N LYS A 122 2.40 20.34 -11.86
CA LYS A 122 3.11 21.34 -11.06
C LYS A 122 4.12 20.73 -10.07
N LEU A 123 4.10 19.41 -9.89
CA LEU A 123 5.00 18.72 -8.96
C LEU A 123 6.37 18.54 -9.61
N LYS A 124 7.47 18.90 -8.94
CA LYS A 124 8.82 18.67 -9.48
C LYS A 124 9.09 17.18 -9.72
N ILE A 125 8.62 16.32 -8.79
CA ILE A 125 8.76 14.87 -8.96
C ILE A 125 8.01 14.34 -10.19
N PHE A 126 7.01 15.06 -10.71
CA PHE A 126 6.33 14.68 -11.94
C PHE A 126 7.21 14.82 -13.17
N GLU A 127 8.10 15.81 -13.21
CA GLU A 127 9.02 16.00 -14.34
C GLU A 127 10.01 14.84 -14.44
N GLU A 128 10.56 14.39 -13.31
CA GLU A 128 11.57 13.32 -13.29
C GLU A 128 10.98 11.90 -13.21
N ASN A 129 9.81 11.74 -12.59
CA ASN A 129 9.19 10.45 -12.32
C ASN A 129 7.76 10.35 -12.88
N LYS A 130 7.48 11.02 -14.01
CA LYS A 130 6.16 11.07 -14.68
C LYS A 130 5.40 9.74 -14.65
N ASN A 131 6.00 8.69 -15.20
CA ASN A 131 5.35 7.38 -15.31
C ASN A 131 4.94 6.80 -13.95
N LYS A 132 5.74 7.03 -12.90
CA LYS A 132 5.41 6.55 -11.55
C LYS A 132 4.26 7.34 -10.95
N VAL A 133 4.29 8.67 -11.08
CA VAL A 133 3.20 9.54 -10.60
C VAL A 133 1.90 9.22 -11.32
N GLU A 134 1.93 9.10 -12.66
CA GLU A 134 0.76 8.73 -13.46
C GLU A 134 0.22 7.35 -13.10
N ASN A 135 1.10 6.38 -12.83
CA ASN A 135 0.67 5.07 -12.35
C ASN A 135 -0.02 5.16 -10.98
N THR A 136 0.48 5.99 -10.07
CA THR A 136 -0.18 6.24 -8.76
C THR A 136 -1.60 6.80 -8.95
N PHE A 137 -1.77 7.80 -9.84
CA PHE A 137 -3.10 8.32 -10.17
C PHE A 137 -4.01 7.29 -10.84
N ARG A 138 -3.45 6.40 -11.68
CA ARG A 138 -4.17 5.30 -12.34
C ARG A 138 -4.69 4.30 -11.31
N ILE A 139 -3.83 3.81 -10.41
CA ILE A 139 -4.20 2.86 -9.36
C ILE A 139 -5.35 3.43 -8.53
N TYR A 140 -5.27 4.70 -8.12
CA TYR A 140 -6.37 5.35 -7.40
C TYR A 140 -7.68 5.24 -8.17
N SER A 141 -7.68 5.61 -9.45
CA SER A 141 -8.87 5.64 -10.30
C SER A 141 -9.46 4.24 -10.48
N GLU A 142 -8.62 3.24 -10.76
CA GLU A 142 -9.04 1.85 -10.96
C GLU A 142 -9.65 1.29 -9.68
N ARG A 143 -8.98 1.49 -8.53
CA ARG A 143 -9.50 1.04 -7.23
C ARG A 143 -10.77 1.77 -6.84
N SER A 144 -10.87 3.08 -7.06
CA SER A 144 -12.11 3.83 -6.81
C SER A 144 -13.27 3.32 -7.67
N ASN A 145 -13.02 3.04 -8.95
CA ASN A 145 -14.03 2.50 -9.86
C ASN A 145 -14.57 1.14 -9.39
N LYS A 146 -13.72 0.31 -8.78
CA LYS A 146 -14.11 -0.98 -8.20
C LYS A 146 -14.91 -0.88 -6.88
N VAL A 147 -14.83 0.25 -6.17
CA VAL A 147 -15.56 0.49 -4.92
C VAL A 147 -16.99 0.94 -5.16
N HIS A 148 -17.28 1.57 -6.30
CA HIS A 148 -18.63 2.02 -6.61
C HIS A 148 -19.60 0.84 -6.73
N LEU A 149 -20.41 0.67 -5.70
CA LEU A 149 -21.45 -0.36 -5.63
C LEU A 149 -22.51 -0.06 -6.68
N LYS A 150 -22.80 -1.05 -7.53
CA LYS A 150 -23.99 -1.03 -8.38
C LYS A 150 -25.22 -1.25 -7.49
N SER A 151 -26.32 -0.54 -7.76
CA SER A 151 -27.60 -0.74 -7.06
C SER A 151 -27.99 -2.22 -7.08
N ILE A 152 -28.23 -2.80 -5.91
CA ILE A 152 -28.61 -4.20 -5.78
C ILE A 152 -30.15 -4.27 -5.89
N PRO A 153 -30.71 -5.06 -6.82
CA PRO A 153 -32.16 -5.24 -6.91
C PRO A 153 -32.73 -5.83 -5.61
N GLU A 154 -33.91 -5.34 -5.22
CA GLU A 154 -34.65 -5.82 -4.06
C GLU A 154 -34.88 -7.35 -4.18
N GLY A 155 -34.66 -8.09 -3.08
CA GLY A 155 -34.78 -9.55 -3.05
C GLY A 155 -33.54 -10.38 -3.41
N THR A 156 -32.41 -9.75 -3.79
CA THR A 156 -31.17 -10.48 -4.16
C THR A 156 -30.10 -10.54 -3.06
N LEU A 157 -30.37 -9.96 -1.88
CA LEU A 157 -29.39 -9.77 -0.80
C LEU A 157 -28.76 -11.08 -0.32
N ARG A 158 -29.59 -12.14 -0.15
CA ARG A 158 -29.13 -13.48 0.24
C ARG A 158 -28.18 -14.07 -0.80
N SER A 159 -28.55 -14.01 -2.09
CA SER A 159 -27.71 -14.52 -3.18
C SER A 159 -26.38 -13.77 -3.28
N LEU A 160 -26.36 -12.47 -2.95
CA LEU A 160 -25.17 -11.65 -2.96
C LEU A 160 -24.23 -11.99 -1.79
N LEU A 161 -24.78 -12.23 -0.60
CA LEU A 161 -24.06 -12.75 0.56
C LEU A 161 -23.48 -14.13 0.28
N GLU A 162 -24.29 -15.07 -0.23
CA GLU A 162 -23.83 -16.40 -0.63
C GLU A 162 -22.71 -16.30 -1.66
N LYS A 163 -22.86 -15.45 -2.68
CA LYS A 163 -21.82 -15.21 -3.68
C LYS A 163 -20.54 -14.62 -3.07
N LYS A 164 -20.63 -13.66 -2.14
CA LYS A 164 -19.45 -13.11 -1.46
C LYS A 164 -18.72 -14.16 -0.61
N LEU A 165 -19.46 -14.98 0.13
CA LEU A 165 -18.91 -16.01 1.03
C LEU A 165 -18.33 -17.21 0.28
N THR A 166 -18.84 -17.49 -0.92
CA THR A 166 -18.41 -18.63 -1.75
C THR A 166 -17.47 -18.24 -2.89
N LYS A 167 -17.34 -16.94 -3.21
CA LYS A 167 -16.45 -16.47 -4.26
C LYS A 167 -15.02 -16.88 -3.93
N GLU A 168 -14.38 -17.58 -4.85
CA GLU A 168 -12.96 -17.87 -4.77
C GLU A 168 -12.13 -16.64 -5.13
N TYR A 169 -10.90 -16.58 -4.64
CA TYR A 169 -9.92 -15.60 -5.10
C TYR A 169 -9.61 -15.84 -6.58
N GLU A 170 -9.75 -14.78 -7.36
CA GLU A 170 -9.25 -14.77 -8.72
C GLU A 170 -7.74 -14.48 -8.68
N LYS A 171 -6.95 -15.29 -9.40
CA LYS A 171 -5.50 -15.10 -9.46
C LYS A 171 -5.13 -13.72 -10.02
N SER A 172 -5.93 -13.20 -10.95
CA SER A 172 -5.83 -11.85 -11.49
C SER A 172 -5.91 -10.78 -10.41
N ASP A 173 -6.89 -10.87 -9.51
CA ASP A 173 -7.08 -9.91 -8.41
C ASP A 173 -5.84 -9.87 -7.50
N MET A 174 -5.30 -11.04 -7.13
CA MET A 174 -4.10 -11.15 -6.29
C MET A 174 -2.87 -10.54 -6.98
N ASN A 175 -2.70 -10.78 -8.28
CA ASN A 175 -1.60 -10.19 -9.04
C ASN A 175 -1.71 -8.66 -9.13
N GLU A 176 -2.92 -8.13 -9.29
CA GLU A 176 -3.15 -6.68 -9.32
C GLU A 176 -2.87 -6.06 -7.95
N ILE A 177 -3.38 -6.66 -6.86
CA ILE A 177 -3.09 -6.24 -5.48
C ILE A 177 -1.59 -6.21 -5.23
N LYS A 178 -0.89 -7.30 -5.61
CA LYS A 178 0.56 -7.40 -5.50
C LYS A 178 1.27 -6.26 -6.21
N HIS A 179 0.90 -6.02 -7.47
CA HIS A 179 1.51 -4.99 -8.30
C HIS A 179 1.32 -3.59 -7.69
N ASP A 180 0.13 -3.29 -7.20
CA ASP A 180 -0.19 -1.97 -6.66
C ASP A 180 0.56 -1.69 -5.36
N ILE A 181 0.61 -2.66 -4.44
CA ILE A 181 1.36 -2.51 -3.19
C ILE A 181 2.87 -2.38 -3.49
N LYS A 182 3.38 -3.15 -4.47
CA LYS A 182 4.77 -3.03 -4.92
C LYS A 182 5.06 -1.64 -5.48
N HIS A 183 4.16 -1.10 -6.31
CA HIS A 183 4.29 0.26 -6.84
C HIS A 183 4.31 1.29 -5.72
N CYS A 184 3.41 1.19 -4.74
CA CYS A 184 3.40 2.06 -3.56
C CYS A 184 4.73 2.00 -2.80
N PHE A 185 5.30 0.80 -2.60
CA PHE A 185 6.60 0.63 -1.96
C PHE A 185 7.73 1.27 -2.75
N ASP A 186 7.89 0.91 -4.03
CA ASP A 186 8.96 1.44 -4.88
C ASP A 186 8.86 2.96 -5.02
N PHE A 187 7.65 3.49 -5.10
CA PHE A 187 7.43 4.93 -5.22
C PHE A 187 7.68 5.67 -3.91
N MET A 188 7.35 5.08 -2.76
CA MET A 188 7.76 5.62 -1.46
C MET A 188 9.28 5.78 -1.36
N LEU A 189 10.05 4.77 -1.79
CA LEU A 189 11.52 4.87 -1.80
C LEU A 189 12.02 5.98 -2.73
N GLU A 190 11.34 6.19 -3.85
CA GLU A 190 11.67 7.27 -4.78
C GLU A 190 11.38 8.63 -4.17
N ILE A 191 10.23 8.81 -3.50
CA ILE A 191 9.87 10.03 -2.79
C ILE A 191 10.91 10.37 -1.72
N ILE A 192 11.32 9.39 -0.91
CA ILE A 192 12.37 9.55 0.11
C ILE A 192 13.65 10.09 -0.51
N CYS A 193 14.08 9.50 -1.63
CA CYS A 193 15.33 9.90 -2.27
C CYS A 193 15.23 11.23 -3.01
N PHE A 194 14.10 11.50 -3.68
CA PHE A 194 13.88 12.71 -4.46
C PHE A 194 13.80 13.96 -3.58
N TYR A 195 13.06 13.88 -2.47
CA TYR A 195 12.92 14.99 -1.52
C TYR A 195 14.02 15.02 -0.45
N GLU A 196 15.05 14.19 -0.59
CA GLU A 196 16.16 14.07 0.36
C GLU A 196 15.71 13.95 1.83
N ILE A 197 14.69 13.13 2.09
CA ILE A 197 14.13 13.00 3.44
C ILE A 197 15.19 12.42 4.38
N SER A 198 15.55 13.19 5.40
CA SER A 198 16.58 12.80 6.36
C SER A 198 16.12 11.60 7.19
N LEU A 199 16.96 10.56 7.20
CA LEU A 199 16.74 9.35 7.99
C LEU A 199 17.91 9.15 8.97
N SER A 200 17.59 8.91 10.24
CA SER A 200 18.57 8.53 11.26
C SER A 200 19.30 7.23 10.90
N THR A 201 20.46 7.01 11.52
CA THR A 201 21.23 5.76 11.36
C THR A 201 20.38 4.51 11.61
N GLN A 202 19.53 4.54 12.65
CA GLN A 202 18.64 3.41 12.96
C GLN A 202 17.61 3.17 11.85
N GLN A 203 16.98 4.24 11.34
CA GLN A 203 16.03 4.14 10.21
C GLN A 203 16.73 3.63 8.94
N LYS A 204 17.92 4.13 8.61
CA LYS A 204 18.73 3.64 7.49
C LYS A 204 19.06 2.14 7.61
N LEU A 205 19.41 1.68 8.82
CA LEU A 205 19.64 0.26 9.10
C LEU A 205 18.37 -0.58 8.89
N VAL A 206 17.21 -0.15 9.40
CA VAL A 206 15.92 -0.82 9.17
C VAL A 206 15.59 -0.88 7.67
N MET A 207 15.72 0.24 6.96
CA MET A 207 15.50 0.31 5.51
C MET A 207 16.42 -0.66 4.75
N SER A 208 17.69 -0.77 5.14
CA SER A 208 18.62 -1.73 4.53
C SER A 208 18.13 -3.19 4.63
N LYS A 209 17.42 -3.52 5.71
CA LYS A 209 16.81 -4.83 5.93
C LYS A 209 15.54 -5.06 5.12
N ILE A 210 15.06 -4.12 4.31
CA ILE A 210 13.86 -4.32 3.46
C ILE A 210 14.06 -3.94 1.98
N VAL A 211 15.07 -3.12 1.65
CA VAL A 211 15.34 -2.70 0.26
C VAL A 211 16.50 -3.46 -0.44
N SER A 212 16.56 -3.39 -1.77
CA SER A 212 17.67 -3.95 -2.57
C SER A 212 18.98 -3.16 -2.35
N ASN A 213 20.13 -3.73 -2.75
CA ASN A 213 21.42 -3.05 -2.59
C ASN A 213 21.49 -1.72 -3.34
N LYS A 214 20.85 -1.62 -4.53
CA LYS A 214 20.72 -0.36 -5.28
C LYS A 214 20.09 0.75 -4.43
N TRP A 215 19.00 0.43 -3.74
CA TRP A 215 18.29 1.38 -2.88
C TRP A 215 19.07 1.70 -1.60
N LYS A 216 19.78 0.72 -1.02
CA LYS A 216 20.66 0.97 0.13
C LYS A 216 21.66 2.08 -0.17
N THR A 217 22.37 1.97 -1.30
CA THR A 217 23.37 2.99 -1.68
C THR A 217 22.73 4.38 -1.80
N ARG A 218 21.57 4.49 -2.45
CA ARG A 218 20.85 5.77 -2.56
C ARG A 218 20.46 6.34 -1.19
N ILE A 219 19.85 5.53 -0.33
CA ILE A 219 19.37 5.96 1.00
C ILE A 219 20.52 6.34 1.93
N PHE A 220 21.65 5.61 1.90
CA PHE A 220 22.79 5.92 2.76
C PHE A 220 23.53 7.19 2.32
N ASN A 221 23.44 7.55 1.04
CA ASN A 221 24.01 8.78 0.50
C ASN A 221 23.15 10.03 0.75
N LEU A 222 21.94 9.89 1.30
CA LEU A 222 21.13 11.03 1.73
C LEU A 222 21.83 11.74 2.90
N LYS A 223 22.02 13.06 2.74
CA LYS A 223 22.72 13.93 3.69
C LYS A 223 21.90 14.17 4.97
#